data_AF-A0A291RMY3-F1
#
_entry.id   AF-A0A291RMY3-F1
#
_cell.length_a   1.000
_cell.length_b   1.000
_cell.length_c   1.000
_cell.angle_alpha   90.00
_cell.angle_beta   90.00
_cell.angle_gamma   90.00
#
_symmetry.space_group_name_H-M   'P 1'
#
loop_
_entity.id
_entity.type
_entity.pdbx_description
1 polymer ?
#
loop_
_entity_poly.entity_id
_entity_poly.type
_entity_poly.pdbx_seq_one_letter_code
_entity_poly.pdbx_strand_id
1 'polypeptide(L)'
;MRLRFLGSGGSNHDGCPTLFANDQGSYVVLGWKTDRPDTVEVPHLLTGFAEPGTYIGTMLRDSGRGTFLLTGCPVASPEVLGQMTMEAYETAIEVPKAERTYFGAISTES
;
A
#
# COMPACT_ATOMS: atom_id res chain seq x y z
N MET A 1 -8.81 -12.43 8.36
CA MET A 1 -8.72 -11.09 7.73
C MET A 1 -9.23 -11.23 6.31
N ARG A 2 -10.20 -10.41 5.88
CA ARG A 2 -10.76 -10.47 4.53
C ARG A 2 -10.30 -9.28 3.70
N LEU A 3 -9.70 -9.54 2.56
CA LEU A 3 -9.20 -8.51 1.65
C LEU A 3 -10.27 -8.05 0.67
N ARG A 4 -10.28 -6.75 0.39
CA ARG A 4 -11.03 -6.12 -0.68
C ARG A 4 -10.07 -5.37 -1.59
N PHE A 5 -10.06 -5.77 -2.86
CA PHE A 5 -9.28 -5.12 -3.91
C PHE A 5 -9.71 -3.66 -4.09
N LEU A 6 -8.75 -2.74 -4.12
CA LEU A 6 -8.97 -1.32 -4.39
C LEU A 6 -8.45 -0.89 -5.75
N GLY A 7 -7.30 -1.43 -6.15
CA GLY A 7 -6.69 -1.13 -7.44
C GLY A 7 -5.30 -1.70 -7.58
N SER A 8 -4.81 -1.73 -8.82
CA SER A 8 -3.49 -2.24 -9.17
C SER A 8 -2.76 -1.27 -10.08
N GLY A 9 -1.45 -1.19 -9.93
CA GLY A 9 -0.59 -0.19 -10.58
C GLY A 9 0.23 -0.70 -11.75
N GLY A 10 -0.14 -1.82 -12.37
CA GLY A 10 0.63 -2.36 -13.49
C GLY A 10 -0.04 -2.27 -14.86
N SER A 11 0.79 -2.37 -15.87
CA SER A 11 0.44 -2.37 -17.28
C SER A 11 0.65 -3.75 -17.87
N ASN A 12 -0.38 -4.58 -17.80
CA ASN A 12 -0.67 -5.74 -18.66
C ASN A 12 0.38 -6.84 -18.94
N HIS A 13 1.54 -6.94 -18.26
CA HIS A 13 2.42 -8.09 -18.54
C HIS A 13 3.32 -8.64 -17.43
N ASP A 14 3.46 -7.98 -16.29
CA ASP A 14 4.27 -8.49 -15.17
C ASP A 14 3.65 -8.02 -13.84
N GLY A 15 3.75 -8.87 -12.79
CA GLY A 15 3.23 -8.69 -11.43
C GLY A 15 3.01 -7.23 -11.03
N CYS A 16 1.74 -6.90 -10.83
CA CYS A 16 1.28 -5.54 -10.67
C CYS A 16 1.08 -5.25 -9.17
N PRO A 17 1.83 -4.28 -8.59
CA PRO A 17 1.60 -3.83 -7.23
C PRO A 17 0.13 -3.50 -7.01
N THR A 18 -0.42 -3.94 -5.89
CA THR A 18 -1.87 -3.94 -5.64
C THR A 18 -2.17 -3.47 -4.23
N LEU A 19 -3.21 -2.65 -4.10
CA LEU A 19 -3.69 -2.15 -2.82
C LEU A 19 -5.00 -2.85 -2.45
N PHE A 20 -5.04 -3.36 -1.23
CA PHE A 20 -6.23 -3.97 -0.64
C PHE A 20 -6.60 -3.26 0.65
N ALA A 21 -7.89 -3.03 0.90
CA ALA A 21 -8.40 -2.77 2.24
C ALA A 21 -8.68 -4.11 2.94
N ASN A 22 -8.54 -4.15 4.26
CA ASN A 22 -9.09 -5.24 5.05
C ASN A 22 -10.19 -4.77 6.01
N ASP A 23 -10.87 -5.75 6.61
CA ASP A 23 -11.96 -5.58 7.57
C ASP A 23 -11.50 -5.16 8.98
N GLN A 24 -10.19 -4.94 9.17
CA GLN A 24 -9.57 -4.62 10.46
C GLN A 24 -9.03 -3.19 10.54
N GLY A 25 -9.28 -2.35 9.53
CA GLY A 25 -8.85 -0.95 9.53
C GLY A 25 -7.39 -0.75 9.09
N SER A 26 -6.84 -1.66 8.32
CA SER A 26 -5.52 -1.54 7.68
C SER A 26 -5.60 -1.73 6.17
N TYR A 27 -4.53 -1.32 5.50
CA TYR A 27 -4.27 -1.66 4.12
C TYR A 27 -3.28 -2.81 4.05
N VAL A 28 -3.47 -3.66 3.06
CA VAL A 28 -2.45 -4.61 2.64
C VAL A 28 -1.92 -4.17 1.29
N VAL A 29 -0.62 -3.98 1.22
CA VAL A 29 0.11 -3.49 0.05
C VAL A 29 0.93 -4.63 -0.50
N LEU A 30 0.55 -5.11 -1.69
CA LEU A 30 1.37 -6.00 -2.51
C LEU A 30 2.29 -5.13 -3.37
N GLY A 31 3.59 -5.37 -3.31
CA GLY A 31 4.57 -4.63 -4.10
C GLY A 31 5.83 -5.45 -4.36
N TRP A 32 6.79 -4.84 -5.05
CA TRP A 32 8.03 -5.51 -5.40
C TRP A 32 8.91 -5.70 -4.16
N LYS A 33 9.53 -6.88 -4.06
CA LYS A 33 10.48 -7.22 -2.98
C LYS A 33 11.66 -6.27 -3.00
N THR A 34 12.09 -5.89 -1.81
CA THR A 34 13.36 -5.19 -1.58
C THR A 34 14.35 -6.15 -0.90
N ASP A 35 15.50 -5.63 -0.48
CA ASP A 35 16.45 -6.34 0.39
C ASP A 35 15.89 -6.60 1.79
N ARG A 36 14.76 -5.98 2.16
CA ARG A 36 14.11 -6.12 3.45
C ARG A 36 12.71 -6.73 3.32
N PRO A 37 12.36 -7.75 4.13
CA PRO A 37 11.05 -8.39 4.07
C PRO A 37 9.88 -7.51 4.56
N ASP A 38 10.19 -6.47 5.31
CA ASP A 38 9.23 -5.49 5.84
C ASP A 38 8.99 -4.31 4.91
N THR A 39 9.67 -4.26 3.76
CA THR A 39 9.66 -3.10 2.86
C THR A 39 9.36 -3.53 1.43
N VAL A 40 8.38 -2.87 0.82
CA VAL A 40 7.99 -3.06 -0.58
C VAL A 40 8.21 -1.78 -1.39
N GLU A 41 8.48 -1.93 -2.68
CA GLU A 41 8.49 -0.83 -3.64
C GLU A 41 7.18 -0.84 -4.45
N VAL A 42 6.56 0.32 -4.62
CA VAL A 42 5.28 0.49 -5.35
C VAL A 42 5.30 1.72 -6.26
N PRO A 43 4.58 1.74 -7.40
CA PRO A 43 4.46 2.92 -8.23
C PRO A 43 3.65 4.01 -7.54
N HIS A 44 3.94 5.29 -7.82
CA HIS A 44 3.22 6.43 -7.25
C HIS A 44 1.71 6.28 -7.40
N LEU A 45 1.24 5.87 -8.57
CA LEU A 45 -0.20 5.76 -8.87
C LEU A 45 -0.95 4.87 -7.86
N LEU A 46 -0.27 3.90 -7.22
CA LEU A 46 -0.91 2.98 -6.27
C LEU A 46 -1.50 3.71 -5.07
N THR A 47 -0.92 4.85 -4.67
CA THR A 47 -1.41 5.68 -3.56
C THR A 47 -2.78 6.28 -3.87
N GLY A 48 -3.12 6.44 -5.15
CA GLY A 48 -4.40 6.96 -5.62
C GLY A 48 -5.58 6.01 -5.43
N PHE A 49 -5.35 4.74 -5.10
CA PHE A 49 -6.41 3.76 -4.83
C PHE A 49 -6.82 3.69 -3.35
N ALA A 50 -6.19 4.46 -2.46
CA ALA A 50 -6.63 4.54 -1.08
C ALA A 50 -8.09 5.02 -1.01
N GLU A 51 -8.84 4.52 -0.02
CA GLU A 51 -10.24 4.89 0.13
C GLU A 51 -10.40 6.39 0.39
N PRO A 52 -11.49 7.01 -0.11
CA PRO A 52 -11.76 8.43 0.11
C PRO A 52 -11.67 8.81 1.59
N GLY A 53 -11.01 9.94 1.88
CA GLY A 53 -10.82 10.43 3.26
C GLY A 53 -9.73 9.71 4.04
N THR A 54 -9.00 8.77 3.45
CA THR A 54 -7.92 8.02 4.10
C THR A 54 -6.62 8.09 3.32
N TYR A 55 -5.54 7.60 3.90
CA TYR A 55 -4.24 7.43 3.25
C TYR A 55 -3.48 6.22 3.80
N ILE A 56 -2.43 5.81 3.08
CA ILE A 56 -1.51 4.75 3.51
C ILE A 56 -0.72 5.27 4.72
N GLY A 57 -1.01 4.75 5.91
CA GLY A 57 -0.48 5.22 7.19
C GLY A 57 0.96 4.80 7.49
N THR A 58 1.85 4.87 6.49
CA THR A 58 3.30 4.67 6.65
C THR A 58 4.05 5.75 5.87
N MET A 59 5.36 5.89 6.13
CA MET A 59 6.19 6.85 5.41
C MET A 59 6.36 6.41 3.95
N LEU A 60 5.94 7.27 3.03
CA LEU A 60 6.25 7.14 1.59
C LEU A 60 7.67 7.68 1.36
N ARG A 61 8.66 6.79 1.22
CA ARG A 61 10.03 7.20 0.87
C ARG A 61 10.20 7.15 -0.64
N ASP A 62 10.41 8.30 -1.25
CA ASP A 62 10.69 8.40 -2.69
C ASP A 62 11.97 7.61 -3.03
N SER A 63 11.86 6.75 -4.06
CA SER A 63 13.00 5.99 -4.60
C SER A 63 13.84 6.80 -5.60
N GLY A 64 13.31 7.93 -6.08
CA GLY A 64 13.85 8.72 -7.18
C GLY A 64 13.46 8.23 -8.58
N ARG A 65 12.58 7.22 -8.68
CA ARG A 65 12.22 6.55 -9.96
C ARG A 65 10.73 6.66 -10.31
N GLY A 66 9.96 7.46 -9.58
CA GLY A 66 8.49 7.49 -9.68
C GLY A 66 7.80 6.36 -8.91
N THR A 67 8.53 5.71 -8.01
CA THR A 67 8.07 4.67 -7.09
C THR A 67 8.38 5.08 -5.65
N PHE A 68 7.77 4.40 -4.69
CA PHE A 68 7.95 4.64 -3.26
C PHE A 68 8.27 3.36 -2.53
N LEU A 69 9.17 3.45 -1.56
CA LEU A 69 9.43 2.43 -0.56
C LEU A 69 8.47 2.63 0.61
N LEU A 70 7.76 1.56 0.97
CA LEU A 70 6.83 1.51 2.10
C LEU A 70 7.27 0.42 3.06
N THR A 71 7.31 0.73 4.35
CA THR A 71 7.63 -0.25 5.40
C THR A 71 6.40 -0.54 6.25
N GLY A 72 6.17 -1.81 6.57
CA GLY A 72 5.01 -2.28 7.33
C GLY A 72 5.25 -3.65 7.98
N CYS A 73 4.16 -4.29 8.43
CA CYS A 73 4.22 -5.64 8.99
C CYS A 73 4.20 -6.66 7.84
N PRO A 74 5.20 -7.54 7.69
CA PRO A 74 5.16 -8.58 6.67
C PRO A 74 3.93 -9.48 6.82
N VAL A 75 3.20 -9.70 5.74
CA VAL A 75 2.05 -10.62 5.72
C VAL A 75 2.58 -12.04 5.61
N ALA A 76 2.53 -12.79 6.71
CA ALA A 76 2.98 -14.20 6.75
C ALA A 76 1.83 -15.22 6.77
N SER A 77 0.58 -14.78 6.97
CA SER A 77 -0.57 -15.67 7.09
C SER A 77 -0.91 -16.33 5.75
N PRO A 78 -0.87 -17.67 5.62
CA PRO A 78 -1.22 -18.36 4.37
C PRO A 78 -2.66 -18.08 3.92
N GLU A 79 -3.58 -17.83 4.85
CA GLU A 79 -4.97 -17.48 4.55
C GLU A 79 -5.08 -16.11 3.85
N VAL A 80 -4.24 -15.16 4.24
CA VAL A 80 -4.24 -13.81 3.63
C VAL A 80 -3.50 -13.83 2.30
N LEU A 81 -2.35 -14.52 2.25
CA LEU A 81 -1.58 -14.68 1.02
C LEU A 81 -2.38 -15.45 -0.06
N GLY A 82 -3.19 -16.43 0.34
CA GLY A 82 -4.06 -17.19 -0.56
C GLY A 82 -5.21 -16.38 -1.18
N GLN A 83 -5.47 -15.15 -0.70
CA GLN A 83 -6.44 -14.23 -1.30
C GLN A 83 -5.82 -13.36 -2.41
N MET A 84 -4.50 -13.44 -2.63
CA MET A 84 -3.77 -12.65 -3.61
C MET A 84 -3.15 -13.54 -4.69
N THR A 85 -2.99 -12.97 -5.89
CA THR A 85 -2.07 -13.52 -6.90
C THR A 85 -0.77 -12.76 -6.78
N MET A 86 0.33 -13.45 -6.50
CA MET A 86 1.65 -12.84 -6.30
C MET A 86 2.69 -13.52 -7.16
N GLU A 87 3.56 -12.72 -7.75
CA GLU A 87 4.75 -13.23 -8.43
C GLU A 87 5.90 -13.48 -7.45
N ALA A 88 6.88 -14.27 -7.88
CA ALA A 88 8.03 -14.64 -7.02
C ALA A 88 8.86 -13.43 -6.55
N TYR A 89 8.79 -12.31 -7.28
CA TYR A 89 9.45 -11.03 -6.96
C TYR A 89 8.55 -10.05 -6.19
N GLU A 90 7.36 -10.46 -5.75
CA GLU A 90 6.44 -9.64 -4.97
C GLU A 90 6.31 -10.14 -3.53
N THR A 91 6.03 -9.21 -2.62
CA THR A 91 5.69 -9.52 -1.23
C THR A 91 4.64 -8.54 -0.74
N ALA A 92 3.94 -8.92 0.33
CA ALA A 92 2.88 -8.12 0.92
C ALA A 92 3.25 -7.63 2.32
N ILE A 93 2.93 -6.36 2.58
CA ILE A 93 2.99 -5.76 3.92
C ILE A 93 1.62 -5.24 4.33
N GLU A 94 1.34 -5.29 5.61
CA GLU A 94 0.21 -4.64 6.24
C GLU A 94 0.65 -3.30 6.83
N VAL A 95 -0.12 -2.25 6.57
CA VAL A 95 0.11 -0.88 7.04
C VAL A 95 -1.19 -0.26 7.54
N PRO A 96 -1.15 0.68 8.49
CA PRO A 96 -2.36 1.34 8.97
C PRO A 96 -3.13 2.03 7.84
N LYS A 97 -4.46 1.99 7.89
CA LYS A 97 -5.32 2.88 7.12
C LYS A 97 -5.58 4.12 7.98
N ALA A 98 -4.89 5.21 7.69
CA ALA A 98 -4.99 6.43 8.49
C ALA A 98 -6.05 7.38 7.90
N GLU A 99 -6.75 8.12 8.77
CA GLU A 99 -7.75 9.10 8.38
C GLU A 99 -7.10 10.46 8.08
N ARG A 100 -7.51 11.09 6.99
CA ARG A 100 -7.10 12.46 6.65
C ARG A 100 -7.88 13.45 7.51
N THR A 101 -7.22 14.01 8.52
CA THR A 101 -7.83 15.00 9.43
C THR A 101 -7.58 16.46 9.04
N TYR A 102 -6.60 16.73 8.16
CA TYR A 102 -6.28 18.07 7.69
C TYR A 102 -6.79 18.30 6.26
N PHE A 103 -7.47 19.44 6.05
CA PHE A 103 -8.14 19.80 4.80
C PHE A 103 -7.67 21.16 4.22
N GLY A 104 -6.56 21.71 4.70
CA GLY A 104 -5.98 22.91 4.11
C GLY A 104 -6.56 24.25 4.59
N ALA A 105 -7.07 24.33 5.82
CA ALA A 105 -7.37 25.63 6.41
C ALA A 105 -6.05 26.37 6.69
N ILE A 106 -5.89 27.53 6.08
CA ILE A 106 -4.95 28.56 6.52
C ILE A 106 -5.55 29.17 7.78
N SER A 107 -4.85 29.09 8.90
CA SER A 107 -5.19 29.88 10.09
C SER A 107 -5.05 31.36 9.73
N THR A 108 -6.16 32.04 9.47
CA THR A 108 -6.23 33.50 9.52
C THR A 108 -6.29 33.90 10.99
N GLU A 109 -5.18 33.71 11.72
CA GLU A 109 -5.02 34.43 12.98
C GLU A 109 -4.72 35.90 12.65
N SER A 110 -5.56 36.77 13.20
CA SER A 110 -5.57 38.23 13.04
C SER A 110 -4.64 38.92 14.04
#